data_AF-A0A9E7DCC0-F1
#
_entry.id   AF-A0A9E7DCC0-F1
#
_cell.length_a   1.000
_cell.length_b   1.000
_cell.length_c   1.000
_cell.angle_alpha   90.00
_cell.angle_beta   90.00
_cell.angle_gamma   90.00
#
_symmetry.space_group_name_H-M   'P 1'
#
loop_
_entity.id
_entity.type
_entity.pdbx_description
1 polymer ?
#
loop_
_entity_poly.entity_id
_entity_poly.type
_entity_poly.pdbx_seq_one_letter_code
_entity_poly.pdbx_strand_id
1 'polypeptide(L)'
;MPLENKGTGMQRAFMLALLQVVAETSDNAHSGTVYGLDEPETWLHPRAQAQLSHALSKLSTNGRQILIFSHSPYMLKNIDADKDLVYIVKRTKGAHTITLEKNFRTQPQQYITLNAINYYAFKLATPEFLDELYGYFQELIAGPTSSLSEKQIRRELEQCDKQATHKWRNNKNPNNPPYAVQISVYVRNSIHHPENSLNASYTYEQLVDAIEELISAIEFKKTQP
;
A
#
# COMPACT_ATOMS: atom_id res chain seq x y z
N MET A 1 -40.08 9.55 -10.20
CA MET A 1 -39.98 8.15 -9.72
C MET A 1 -39.30 8.16 -8.36
N PRO A 2 -39.82 7.45 -7.35
CA PRO A 2 -39.18 7.33 -6.04
C PRO A 2 -37.77 6.71 -6.14
N LEU A 3 -36.84 7.18 -5.30
CA LEU A 3 -35.44 6.72 -5.32
C LEU A 3 -35.30 5.24 -4.93
N GLU A 4 -36.17 4.78 -4.03
CA GLU A 4 -36.36 3.36 -3.63
C GLU A 4 -36.56 2.41 -4.82
N ASN A 5 -37.10 2.90 -5.94
CA ASN A 5 -37.39 2.11 -7.14
C ASN A 5 -36.28 2.16 -8.19
N LYS A 6 -35.10 2.69 -7.85
CA LYS A 6 -33.93 2.74 -8.73
C LYS A 6 -32.89 1.71 -8.29
N GLY A 7 -32.08 1.23 -9.25
CA GLY A 7 -30.97 0.34 -8.96
C GLY A 7 -29.99 0.95 -7.95
N THR A 8 -29.41 0.10 -7.11
CA THR A 8 -28.55 0.50 -5.97
C THR A 8 -27.38 1.42 -6.37
N GLY A 9 -26.90 1.33 -7.61
CA GLY A 9 -25.90 2.26 -8.16
C GLY A 9 -26.40 3.70 -8.31
N MET A 10 -27.65 3.91 -8.76
CA MET A 10 -28.25 5.24 -8.92
C MET A 10 -28.59 5.87 -7.57
N GLN A 11 -29.05 5.05 -6.60
CA GLN A 11 -29.29 5.51 -5.23
C GLN A 11 -28.01 6.04 -4.59
N ARG A 12 -26.88 5.32 -4.77
CA ARG A 12 -25.58 5.76 -4.26
C ARG A 12 -25.00 6.94 -5.02
N ALA A 13 -25.12 6.98 -6.34
CA ALA A 13 -24.70 8.16 -7.12
C ALA A 13 -25.45 9.42 -6.66
N PHE A 14 -26.74 9.29 -6.34
CA PHE A 14 -27.52 10.38 -5.76
C PHE A 14 -27.04 10.74 -4.34
N MET A 15 -26.76 9.76 -3.48
CA MET A 15 -26.18 10.01 -2.15
C MET A 15 -24.82 10.71 -2.23
N LEU A 16 -23.96 10.31 -3.18
CA LEU A 16 -22.68 10.96 -3.45
C LEU A 16 -22.88 12.40 -3.92
N ALA A 17 -23.79 12.63 -4.86
CA ALA A 17 -24.11 13.96 -5.33
C ALA A 17 -24.64 14.83 -4.18
N LEU A 18 -25.49 14.29 -3.30
CA LEU A 18 -25.98 14.99 -2.12
C LEU A 18 -24.84 15.31 -1.15
N LEU A 19 -23.97 14.34 -0.85
CA LEU A 19 -22.80 14.56 0.02
C LEU A 19 -21.87 15.63 -0.57
N GLN A 20 -21.65 15.60 -1.88
CA GLN A 20 -20.81 16.57 -2.58
C GLN A 20 -21.45 17.97 -2.57
N VAL A 21 -22.76 18.09 -2.81
CA VAL A 21 -23.50 19.35 -2.67
C VAL A 21 -23.42 19.86 -1.24
N VAL A 22 -23.62 18.99 -0.25
CA VAL A 22 -23.47 19.36 1.17
C VAL A 22 -22.04 19.84 1.43
N ALA A 23 -21.02 19.19 0.87
CA ALA A 23 -19.62 19.61 0.99
C ALA A 23 -19.38 21.02 0.45
N GLU A 24 -19.88 21.27 -0.75
CA GLU A 24 -19.68 22.51 -1.49
C GLU A 24 -20.52 23.68 -0.96
N THR A 25 -21.69 23.43 -0.38
CA THR A 25 -22.60 24.48 0.12
C THR A 25 -22.37 24.87 1.57
N SER A 26 -21.50 24.17 2.28
CA SER A 26 -21.34 24.34 3.72
C SER A 26 -20.02 24.97 4.10
N ASP A 27 -19.88 26.24 3.71
CA ASP A 27 -18.77 27.12 4.08
C ASP A 27 -18.85 27.62 5.55
N ASN A 28 -19.94 27.33 6.28
CA ASN A 28 -20.20 27.85 7.64
C ASN A 28 -20.86 26.83 8.60
N ALA A 29 -20.64 25.53 8.43
CA ALA A 29 -21.30 24.54 9.29
C ALA A 29 -20.69 24.49 10.70
N HIS A 30 -21.56 24.41 11.71
CA HIS A 30 -21.23 24.30 13.13
C HIS A 30 -20.14 23.26 13.39
N SER A 31 -19.02 23.70 13.98
CA SER A 31 -17.95 22.86 14.49
C SER A 31 -18.51 21.84 15.48
N GLY A 32 -18.49 20.55 15.15
CA GLY A 32 -18.90 19.47 16.08
C GLY A 32 -19.79 18.36 15.51
N THR A 33 -20.16 18.40 14.22
CA THR A 33 -20.92 17.27 13.63
C THR A 33 -19.99 16.12 13.26
N VAL A 34 -20.34 14.89 13.67
CA VAL A 34 -19.65 13.65 13.32
C VAL A 34 -20.51 12.83 12.35
N TYR A 35 -19.93 12.43 11.22
CA TYR A 35 -20.56 11.54 10.25
C TYR A 35 -19.95 10.14 10.36
N GLY A 36 -20.79 9.12 10.51
CA GLY A 36 -20.39 7.71 10.44
C GLY A 36 -20.94 7.08 9.17
N LEU A 37 -20.07 6.52 8.33
CA LEU A 37 -20.45 5.82 7.10
C LEU A 37 -19.97 4.38 7.16
N ASP A 38 -20.89 3.44 7.05
CA ASP A 38 -20.61 2.00 7.00
C ASP A 38 -20.71 1.52 5.56
N GLU A 39 -19.61 0.99 5.03
CA GLU A 39 -19.40 0.59 3.63
C GLU A 39 -20.02 1.54 2.59
N PRO A 40 -19.72 2.85 2.61
CA PRO A 40 -20.30 3.77 1.63
C PRO A 40 -19.87 3.45 0.19
N GLU A 41 -18.84 2.61 0.02
CA GLU A 41 -18.33 2.13 -1.26
C GLU A 41 -19.11 0.99 -1.92
N THR A 42 -20.02 0.30 -1.20
CA THR A 42 -20.59 -0.96 -1.71
C THR A 42 -21.22 -0.74 -3.10
N TRP A 43 -20.98 -1.64 -4.05
CA TRP A 43 -21.48 -1.56 -5.43
C TRP A 43 -21.03 -0.33 -6.26
N LEU A 44 -20.11 0.49 -5.77
CA LEU A 44 -19.45 1.50 -6.58
C LEU A 44 -18.28 0.87 -7.34
N HIS A 45 -18.09 1.27 -8.60
CA HIS A 45 -16.88 0.96 -9.34
C HIS A 45 -15.65 1.57 -8.62
N PRO A 46 -14.45 0.95 -8.62
CA PRO A 46 -13.25 1.47 -7.95
C PRO A 46 -12.97 2.96 -8.17
N ARG A 47 -13.19 3.46 -9.40
CA ARG A 47 -13.06 4.89 -9.73
C ARG A 47 -14.02 5.77 -8.92
N ALA A 48 -15.28 5.34 -8.76
CA ALA A 48 -16.28 6.06 -7.98
C ALA A 48 -15.99 5.97 -6.47
N GLN A 49 -15.41 4.86 -5.99
CA GLN A 49 -14.96 4.74 -4.59
C GLN A 49 -13.84 5.75 -4.28
N ALA A 50 -12.87 5.89 -5.18
CA ALA A 50 -11.81 6.90 -5.03
C ALA A 50 -12.38 8.34 -5.06
N GLN A 51 -13.39 8.62 -5.90
CA GLN A 51 -14.06 9.92 -5.93
C GLN A 51 -14.85 10.19 -4.63
N LEU A 52 -15.54 9.18 -4.10
CA LEU A 52 -16.23 9.25 -2.82
C LEU A 52 -15.24 9.55 -1.67
N SER A 53 -14.14 8.81 -1.60
CA SER A 53 -13.07 9.04 -0.61
C SER A 53 -12.56 10.48 -0.65
N HIS A 54 -12.32 11.02 -1.85
CA HIS A 54 -11.91 12.42 -2.03
C HIS A 54 -12.99 13.43 -1.57
N ALA A 55 -14.26 13.18 -1.90
CA ALA A 55 -15.36 14.04 -1.49
C ALA A 55 -15.55 14.04 0.04
N LEU A 56 -15.42 12.88 0.68
CA LEU A 56 -15.44 12.77 2.14
C LEU A 56 -14.24 13.48 2.77
N SER A 57 -13.03 13.32 2.24
CA SER A 57 -11.84 14.06 2.72
C SER A 57 -12.05 15.58 2.67
N LYS A 58 -12.67 16.11 1.60
CA LYS A 58 -13.05 17.53 1.53
C LYS A 58 -14.13 17.93 2.54
N LEU A 59 -15.09 17.05 2.82
CA LEU A 59 -16.11 17.33 3.84
C LEU A 59 -15.51 17.48 5.24
N SER A 60 -14.43 16.75 5.55
CA SER A 60 -13.81 16.79 6.87
C SER A 60 -13.08 18.11 7.14
N THR A 61 -12.56 18.79 6.10
CA THR A 61 -11.84 20.06 6.26
C THR A 61 -12.73 21.20 6.77
N ASN A 62 -14.05 21.08 6.64
CA ASN A 62 -15.03 22.12 7.03
C ASN A 62 -15.52 21.94 8.48
N GLY A 63 -14.63 21.54 9.41
CA GLY A 63 -14.93 21.41 10.85
C GLY A 63 -15.79 20.20 11.23
N ARG A 64 -15.84 19.18 10.35
CA ARG A 64 -16.61 17.95 10.54
C ARG A 64 -15.69 16.77 10.76
N GLN A 65 -16.07 15.87 11.66
CA GLN A 65 -15.38 14.60 11.80
C GLN A 65 -16.09 13.55 10.95
N ILE A 66 -15.33 12.73 10.22
CA ILE A 66 -15.86 11.65 9.40
C ILE A 66 -15.22 10.34 9.83
N LEU A 67 -16.05 9.36 10.13
CA LEU A 67 -15.70 8.00 10.45
C LEU A 67 -16.19 7.11 9.32
N ILE A 68 -15.27 6.37 8.71
CA ILE A 68 -15.57 5.47 7.58
C ILE A 68 -15.18 4.06 7.99
N PHE A 69 -16.12 3.13 7.85
CA PHE A 69 -15.87 1.69 7.94
C PHE A 69 -15.90 1.15 6.51
N SER A 70 -14.79 0.54 6.08
CA SER A 70 -14.60 0.14 4.68
C SER A 70 -13.76 -1.12 4.59
N HIS A 71 -14.12 -1.99 3.66
CA HIS A 71 -13.30 -3.12 3.24
C HIS A 71 -12.55 -2.84 1.93
N SER A 72 -12.76 -1.66 1.33
CA SER A 72 -12.11 -1.29 0.08
C SER A 72 -10.76 -0.60 0.28
N PRO A 73 -9.70 -1.03 -0.42
CA PRO A 73 -8.44 -0.30 -0.45
C PRO A 73 -8.57 1.05 -1.20
N TYR A 74 -9.54 1.20 -2.10
CA TYR A 74 -9.74 2.45 -2.84
C TYR A 74 -10.25 3.59 -1.97
N MET A 75 -10.89 3.27 -0.84
CA MET A 75 -11.29 4.27 0.15
C MET A 75 -10.09 4.88 0.88
N LEU A 76 -8.98 4.14 0.97
CA LEU A 76 -7.73 4.56 1.62
C LEU A 76 -6.77 5.32 0.67
N LYS A 77 -7.14 5.49 -0.60
CA LYS A 77 -6.25 6.04 -1.64
C LYS A 77 -5.89 7.51 -1.45
N ASN A 78 -6.81 8.32 -0.92
CA ASN A 78 -6.64 9.78 -0.79
C ASN A 78 -6.46 10.21 0.66
N ILE A 79 -5.89 9.34 1.50
CA ILE A 79 -5.64 9.62 2.90
C ILE A 79 -4.54 10.67 3.03
N ASP A 80 -4.79 11.67 3.86
CA ASP A 80 -3.81 12.64 4.32
C ASP A 80 -3.10 12.07 5.55
N ALA A 81 -1.82 11.72 5.40
CA ALA A 81 -0.99 11.11 6.44
C ALA A 81 -0.93 11.92 7.76
N ASP A 82 -1.09 13.24 7.68
CA ASP A 82 -1.02 14.13 8.84
C ASP A 82 -2.36 14.21 9.56
N LYS A 83 -3.45 14.29 8.78
CA LYS A 83 -4.81 14.58 9.29
C LYS A 83 -5.65 13.34 9.56
N ASP A 84 -5.47 12.28 8.78
CA ASP A 84 -6.32 11.10 8.82
C ASP A 84 -5.73 9.99 9.70
N LEU A 85 -6.62 9.14 10.23
CA LEU A 85 -6.28 8.01 11.09
C LEU A 85 -6.83 6.72 10.49
N VAL A 86 -5.96 5.74 10.28
CA VAL A 86 -6.34 4.40 9.78
C VAL A 86 -6.25 3.39 10.91
N TYR A 87 -7.40 2.82 11.27
CA TYR A 87 -7.48 1.74 12.24
C TYR A 87 -7.77 0.43 11.53
N ILE A 88 -6.99 -0.60 11.84
CA ILE A 88 -7.22 -1.96 11.35
C ILE A 88 -7.98 -2.72 12.42
N VAL A 89 -9.18 -3.17 12.06
CA VAL A 89 -10.03 -4.00 12.90
C VAL A 89 -9.85 -5.45 12.47
N LYS A 90 -9.35 -6.30 13.39
CA LYS A 90 -9.19 -7.73 13.16
C LYS A 90 -10.02 -8.52 14.14
N ARG A 91 -10.52 -9.67 13.70
CA ARG A 91 -11.18 -10.65 14.57
C ARG A 91 -10.35 -11.93 14.61
N THR A 92 -9.84 -12.29 15.77
CA THR A 92 -9.00 -13.49 15.99
C THR A 92 -9.58 -14.31 17.12
N LYS A 93 -9.91 -15.59 16.88
CA LYS A 93 -10.48 -16.51 17.89
C LYS A 93 -11.67 -15.91 18.66
N GLY A 94 -12.52 -15.14 17.98
CA GLY A 94 -13.70 -14.51 18.57
C GLY A 94 -13.47 -13.14 19.22
N ALA A 95 -12.22 -12.72 19.45
CA ALA A 95 -11.90 -11.39 20.00
C ALA A 95 -11.64 -10.36 18.88
N HIS A 96 -12.07 -9.13 19.10
CA HIS A 96 -11.81 -8.00 18.20
C HIS A 96 -10.60 -7.20 18.71
N THR A 97 -9.66 -6.91 17.81
CA THR A 97 -8.53 -6.02 18.07
C THR A 97 -8.59 -4.83 17.13
N ILE A 98 -8.41 -3.63 17.67
CA ILE A 98 -8.37 -2.38 16.92
C ILE A 98 -6.97 -1.81 17.09
N THR A 99 -6.23 -1.66 15.98
CA THR A 99 -4.85 -1.18 15.99
C THR A 99 -4.68 -0.03 15.02
N LEU A 100 -4.08 1.08 15.47
CA LEU A 100 -3.68 2.18 14.59
C LEU A 100 -2.55 1.71 13.66
N GLU A 101 -2.73 1.82 12.34
CA GLU A 101 -1.71 1.47 11.36
C GLU A 101 -0.83 2.69 11.07
N LYS A 102 0.34 2.71 11.70
CA LYS A 102 1.29 3.83 11.64
C LYS A 102 1.97 3.95 10.29
N ASN A 103 2.03 2.85 9.53
CA ASN A 103 2.63 2.80 8.20
C ASN A 103 1.99 3.79 7.21
N PHE A 104 0.71 4.14 7.38
CA PHE A 104 0.08 5.20 6.59
C PHE A 104 0.63 6.60 6.88
N ARG A 105 1.36 6.78 7.99
CA ARG A 105 1.86 8.08 8.50
C ARG A 105 3.38 8.22 8.42
N THR A 106 4.12 7.11 8.34
CA THR A 106 5.58 7.09 8.52
C THR A 106 6.36 6.78 7.23
N GLN A 107 5.70 6.87 6.07
CA GLN A 107 6.21 6.22 4.86
C GLN A 107 6.89 7.11 3.82
N PRO A 108 7.72 6.47 2.97
CA PRO A 108 8.81 7.09 2.23
C PRO A 108 8.43 7.84 0.96
N GLN A 109 7.26 7.56 0.41
CA GLN A 109 6.78 8.19 -0.81
C GLN A 109 5.88 9.38 -0.46
N GLN A 110 5.93 10.42 -1.29
CA GLN A 110 5.09 11.63 -1.18
C GLN A 110 3.57 11.32 -1.28
N TYR A 111 3.21 10.08 -1.66
CA TYR A 111 1.85 9.55 -1.78
C TYR A 111 1.83 8.06 -1.42
N ILE A 112 0.74 7.59 -0.78
CA ILE A 112 0.58 6.16 -0.51
C ILE A 112 0.05 5.42 -1.75
N THR A 113 0.72 4.35 -2.13
CA THR A 113 0.34 3.55 -3.30
C THR A 113 -0.73 2.50 -2.95
N LEU A 114 -1.43 2.01 -3.97
CA LEU A 114 -2.42 0.93 -3.78
C LEU A 114 -1.76 -0.37 -3.30
N ASN A 115 -0.52 -0.62 -3.74
CA ASN A 115 0.27 -1.76 -3.30
C ASN A 115 0.59 -1.68 -1.80
N ALA A 116 1.04 -0.51 -1.34
CA ALA A 116 1.26 -0.23 0.08
C ALA A 116 -0.03 -0.39 0.89
N ILE A 117 -1.15 0.19 0.42
CA ILE A 117 -2.46 0.04 1.07
C ILE A 117 -2.83 -1.43 1.24
N ASN A 118 -2.74 -2.20 0.15
CA ASN A 118 -3.07 -3.63 0.14
C ASN A 118 -2.20 -4.41 1.13
N TYR A 119 -0.90 -4.10 1.18
CA TYR A 119 -0.01 -4.76 2.12
C TYR A 119 -0.29 -4.37 3.57
N TYR A 120 -0.30 -3.08 3.91
CA TYR A 120 -0.40 -2.64 5.30
C TYR A 120 -1.77 -2.94 5.90
N ALA A 121 -2.85 -2.63 5.18
CA ALA A 121 -4.21 -2.82 5.70
C ALA A 121 -4.68 -4.27 5.58
N PHE A 122 -4.40 -4.94 4.47
CA PHE A 122 -4.98 -6.26 4.16
C PHE A 122 -3.99 -7.43 4.26
N LYS A 123 -2.71 -7.16 4.56
CA LYS A 123 -1.63 -8.18 4.64
C LYS A 123 -1.52 -9.01 3.35
N LEU A 124 -1.78 -8.37 2.22
CA LEU A 124 -1.66 -8.95 0.90
C LEU A 124 -0.29 -8.59 0.30
N ALA A 125 0.64 -9.53 0.35
CA ALA A 125 1.93 -9.39 -0.31
C ALA A 125 1.78 -9.62 -1.82
N THR A 126 2.33 -8.71 -2.63
CA THR A 126 2.29 -8.83 -4.09
C THR A 126 3.66 -8.56 -4.72
N PRO A 127 3.97 -9.18 -5.87
CA PRO A 127 5.17 -8.88 -6.65
C PRO A 127 5.31 -7.39 -7.00
N GLU A 128 4.20 -6.72 -7.29
CA GLU A 128 4.19 -5.29 -7.64
C GLU A 128 4.62 -4.42 -6.46
N PHE A 129 4.23 -4.79 -5.23
CA PHE A 129 4.68 -4.08 -4.05
C PHE A 129 6.16 -4.29 -3.77
N LEU A 130 6.66 -5.51 -3.99
CA LEU A 130 8.09 -5.81 -3.89
C LEU A 130 8.89 -4.95 -4.89
N ASP A 131 8.46 -4.90 -6.15
CA ASP A 131 9.10 -4.09 -7.19
C ASP A 131 9.09 -2.60 -6.87
N GLU A 132 7.99 -2.10 -6.32
CA GLU A 132 7.86 -0.71 -5.86
C GLU A 132 8.85 -0.39 -4.73
N LEU A 133 8.94 -1.25 -3.72
CA LEU A 133 9.91 -1.09 -2.62
C LEU A 133 11.35 -1.19 -3.12
N TYR A 134 11.61 -2.11 -4.05
CA TYR A 134 12.94 -2.28 -4.63
C TYR A 134 13.37 -1.03 -5.42
N GLY A 135 12.45 -0.47 -6.22
CA GLY A 135 12.66 0.80 -6.92
C GLY A 135 12.92 1.95 -5.97
N TYR A 136 12.12 2.06 -4.91
CA TYR A 136 12.30 3.09 -3.88
C TYR A 136 13.64 2.95 -3.13
N PHE A 137 14.03 1.74 -2.75
CA PHE A 137 15.33 1.49 -2.12
C PHE A 137 16.49 1.93 -3.01
N GLN A 138 16.41 1.65 -4.32
CA GLN A 138 17.40 2.11 -5.28
C GLN A 138 17.46 3.64 -5.38
N GLU A 139 16.30 4.30 -5.49
CA GLU A 139 16.19 5.75 -5.56
C GLU A 139 16.79 6.43 -4.32
N LEU A 140 16.56 5.86 -3.12
CA LEU A 140 17.10 6.37 -1.87
C LEU A 140 18.64 6.40 -1.86
N ILE A 141 19.29 5.46 -2.55
CA ILE A 141 20.75 5.32 -2.56
C ILE A 141 21.40 6.07 -3.72
N ALA A 142 20.85 5.93 -4.93
CA ALA A 142 21.47 6.43 -6.16
C ALA A 142 20.84 7.74 -6.68
N GLY A 143 19.73 8.18 -6.08
CA GLY A 143 18.90 9.26 -6.56
C GLY A 143 17.94 8.83 -7.69
N PRO A 144 17.01 9.71 -8.08
CA PRO A 144 15.92 9.41 -9.01
C PRO A 144 16.36 9.19 -10.47
N THR A 145 17.58 9.56 -10.82
CA THR A 145 18.10 9.54 -12.20
C THR A 145 19.08 8.41 -12.48
N SER A 146 19.33 7.54 -11.50
CA SER A 146 20.34 6.49 -11.59
C SER A 146 19.75 5.12 -11.30
N SER A 147 20.34 4.08 -11.91
CA SER A 147 20.02 2.68 -11.60
C SER A 147 21.23 1.96 -11.06
N LEU A 148 21.00 1.06 -10.10
CA LEU A 148 22.04 0.25 -9.49
C LEU A 148 22.05 -1.13 -10.12
N SER A 149 23.25 -1.65 -10.37
CA SER A 149 23.41 -3.06 -10.70
C SER A 149 23.01 -3.95 -9.52
N GLU A 150 22.61 -5.20 -9.79
CA GLU A 150 22.30 -6.18 -8.74
C GLU A 150 23.46 -6.32 -7.74
N LYS A 151 24.71 -6.27 -8.22
CA LYS A 151 25.91 -6.33 -7.36
C LYS A 151 25.98 -5.14 -6.39
N GLN A 152 25.58 -3.94 -6.84
CA GLN A 152 25.51 -2.76 -5.97
C GLN A 152 24.37 -2.89 -4.97
N ILE A 153 23.16 -3.28 -5.42
CA ILE A 153 22.02 -3.46 -4.51
C ILE A 153 22.35 -4.46 -3.39
N ARG A 154 22.93 -5.61 -3.72
CA ARG A 154 23.34 -6.61 -2.73
C ARG A 154 24.32 -6.05 -1.71
N ARG A 155 25.29 -5.25 -2.16
CA ARG A 155 26.28 -4.61 -1.28
C ARG A 155 25.64 -3.57 -0.35
N GLU A 156 24.64 -2.86 -0.84
CA GLU A 156 23.89 -1.88 -0.03
C GLU A 156 22.97 -2.57 0.97
N LEU A 157 22.34 -3.69 0.60
CA LEU A 157 21.58 -4.54 1.52
C LEU A 157 22.48 -5.15 2.61
N GLU A 158 23.69 -5.57 2.28
CA GLU A 158 24.69 -6.02 3.26
C GLU A 158 25.05 -4.92 4.27
N GLN A 159 25.17 -3.66 3.83
CA GLN A 159 25.41 -2.52 4.74
C GLN A 159 24.21 -2.25 5.66
N CYS A 160 23.01 -2.65 5.27
CA CYS A 160 21.79 -2.59 6.09
C CYS A 160 21.62 -3.84 6.99
N ASP A 161 22.69 -4.62 7.18
CA ASP A 161 22.68 -5.88 7.95
C ASP A 161 21.70 -6.94 7.39
N LYS A 162 21.48 -6.94 6.06
CA LYS A 162 20.65 -7.94 5.38
C LYS A 162 21.53 -9.03 4.78
N GLN A 163 21.56 -10.17 5.44
CA GLN A 163 22.41 -11.30 5.07
C GLN A 163 21.89 -12.03 3.83
N ALA A 164 22.81 -12.54 3.02
CA ALA A 164 22.48 -13.38 1.88
C ALA A 164 22.08 -14.79 2.32
N THR A 165 20.78 -15.06 2.35
CA THR A 165 20.19 -16.32 2.83
C THR A 165 19.90 -17.32 1.70
N HIS A 166 19.90 -16.87 0.44
CA HIS A 166 19.53 -17.68 -0.72
C HIS A 166 20.66 -17.80 -1.73
N LYS A 167 20.53 -18.73 -2.68
CA LYS A 167 21.47 -18.91 -3.79
C LYS A 167 20.74 -18.76 -5.11
N TRP A 168 21.33 -18.02 -6.04
CA TRP A 168 20.80 -17.82 -7.38
C TRP A 168 21.76 -18.37 -8.44
N ARG A 169 21.22 -19.10 -9.42
CA ARG A 169 21.94 -19.55 -10.61
C ARG A 169 21.48 -18.77 -11.84
N ASN A 170 22.42 -18.18 -12.56
CA ASN A 170 22.15 -17.38 -13.74
C ASN A 170 22.01 -18.26 -15.00
N ASN A 171 20.91 -18.13 -15.74
CA ASN A 171 20.64 -18.89 -16.96
C ASN A 171 21.53 -18.51 -18.15
N LYS A 172 22.09 -17.29 -18.19
CA LYS A 172 23.02 -16.84 -19.26
C LYS A 172 24.36 -17.56 -19.21
N ASN A 173 24.79 -17.98 -18.01
CA ASN A 173 26.04 -18.70 -17.78
C ASN A 173 25.79 -19.90 -16.85
N PRO A 174 25.09 -20.96 -17.32
CA PRO A 174 24.60 -22.04 -16.48
C PRO A 174 25.70 -22.87 -15.81
N ASN A 175 26.90 -22.84 -16.40
CA ASN A 175 28.10 -23.52 -15.90
C ASN A 175 28.74 -22.79 -14.71
N ASN A 176 28.39 -21.52 -14.46
CA ASN A 176 28.90 -20.80 -13.30
C ASN A 176 28.22 -21.32 -12.02
N PRO A 177 28.97 -21.38 -10.89
CA PRO A 177 28.39 -21.78 -9.63
C PRO A 177 27.30 -20.78 -9.19
N PRO A 178 26.25 -21.24 -8.48
CA PRO A 178 25.29 -20.34 -7.84
C PRO A 178 25.99 -19.37 -6.89
N TYR A 179 25.51 -18.13 -6.83
CA TYR A 179 26.03 -17.10 -5.93
C TYR A 179 25.01 -16.74 -4.86
N ALA A 180 25.49 -16.30 -3.69
CA ALA A 180 24.64 -15.94 -2.57
C ALA A 180 23.91 -14.61 -2.81
N VAL A 181 22.63 -14.55 -2.48
CA VAL A 181 21.77 -13.36 -2.61
C VAL A 181 20.84 -13.24 -1.41
N GLN A 182 20.44 -12.01 -1.09
CA GLN A 182 19.37 -11.70 -0.13
C GLN A 182 18.02 -12.22 -0.63
N ILE A 183 17.06 -12.40 0.28
CA ILE A 183 15.74 -12.94 -0.07
C ILE A 183 14.99 -11.99 -1.03
N SER A 184 15.08 -10.68 -0.83
CA SER A 184 14.47 -9.69 -1.73
C SER A 184 15.01 -9.79 -3.16
N VAL A 185 16.32 -9.99 -3.31
CA VAL A 185 16.98 -10.17 -4.61
C VAL A 185 16.60 -11.52 -5.23
N TYR A 186 16.50 -12.58 -4.44
CA TYR A 186 16.06 -13.90 -4.92
C TYR A 186 14.64 -13.87 -5.49
N VAL A 187 13.69 -13.29 -4.74
CA VAL A 187 12.29 -13.20 -5.15
C VAL A 187 12.16 -12.30 -6.37
N ARG A 188 12.82 -11.14 -6.38
CA ARG A 188 12.85 -10.26 -7.56
C ARG A 188 13.39 -10.99 -8.79
N ASN A 189 14.55 -11.64 -8.68
CA ASN A 189 15.14 -12.33 -9.81
C ASN A 189 14.22 -13.45 -10.33
N SER A 190 13.48 -14.12 -9.45
CA SER A 190 12.48 -15.12 -9.84
C SER A 190 11.28 -14.51 -10.59
N ILE A 191 10.85 -13.30 -10.21
CA ILE A 191 9.75 -12.57 -10.88
C ILE A 191 10.19 -12.07 -12.27
N HIS A 192 11.39 -11.49 -12.37
CA HIS A 192 11.90 -10.83 -13.59
C HIS A 192 12.55 -11.79 -14.58
N HIS A 193 12.92 -13.00 -14.15
CA HIS A 193 13.47 -14.06 -15.01
C HIS A 193 12.63 -15.36 -14.92
N PRO A 194 11.34 -15.32 -15.30
CA PRO A 194 10.46 -16.48 -15.23
C PRO A 194 10.89 -17.61 -16.18
N GLU A 195 11.69 -17.29 -17.21
CA GLU A 195 12.27 -18.28 -18.12
C GLU A 195 13.40 -19.11 -17.49
N ASN A 196 13.94 -18.68 -16.34
CA ASN A 196 15.04 -19.34 -15.66
C ASN A 196 14.56 -20.50 -14.78
N SER A 197 14.46 -21.70 -15.38
CA SER A 197 14.07 -22.94 -14.70
C SER A 197 15.17 -23.58 -13.83
N LEU A 198 16.35 -22.95 -13.71
CA LEU A 198 17.47 -23.48 -12.92
C LEU A 198 17.31 -23.23 -11.40
N ASN A 199 16.34 -22.42 -11.00
CA ASN A 199 16.05 -22.06 -9.61
C ASN A 199 14.60 -22.47 -9.28
N ALA A 200 14.34 -22.79 -8.02
CA ALA A 200 12.97 -23.05 -7.58
C ALA A 200 12.14 -21.77 -7.60
N SER A 201 10.85 -21.87 -7.93
CA SER A 201 9.92 -20.75 -7.76
C SER A 201 9.86 -20.33 -6.29
N TYR A 202 9.70 -19.03 -6.03
CA TYR A 202 9.57 -18.52 -4.68
C TYR A 202 8.19 -18.87 -4.07
N THR A 203 8.12 -18.95 -2.75
CA THR A 203 6.87 -19.17 -2.00
C THR A 203 6.23 -17.84 -1.59
N TYR A 204 4.95 -17.88 -1.20
CA TYR A 204 4.28 -16.68 -0.66
C TYR A 204 4.96 -16.16 0.62
N GLU A 205 5.40 -17.05 1.51
CA GLU A 205 6.15 -16.68 2.72
C GLU A 205 7.46 -15.97 2.37
N GLN A 206 8.19 -16.47 1.37
CA GLN A 206 9.40 -15.82 0.87
C GLN A 206 9.14 -14.43 0.29
N LEU A 207 7.99 -14.21 -0.35
CA LEU A 207 7.59 -12.89 -0.83
C LEU A 207 7.30 -11.93 0.34
N VAL A 208 6.66 -12.41 1.40
CA VAL A 208 6.45 -11.63 2.64
C VAL A 208 7.80 -11.27 3.26
N ASP A 209 8.68 -12.24 3.46
CA ASP A 209 10.02 -12.04 4.03
C ASP A 209 10.84 -11.04 3.19
N ALA A 210 10.75 -11.13 1.86
CA ALA A 210 11.39 -10.20 0.93
C ALA A 210 10.89 -8.76 1.07
N ILE A 211 9.57 -8.57 1.23
CA ILE A 211 8.96 -7.26 1.46
C ILE A 211 9.41 -6.69 2.82
N GLU A 212 9.37 -7.49 3.87
CA GLU A 212 9.82 -7.08 5.21
C GLU A 212 11.31 -6.72 5.25
N GLU A 213 12.15 -7.48 4.54
CA GLU A 213 13.57 -7.19 4.37
C GLU A 213 13.80 -5.80 3.75
N LEU A 214 13.10 -5.49 2.65
CA LEU A 214 13.20 -4.19 1.97
C LEU A 214 12.67 -3.04 2.82
N ILE A 215 11.51 -3.20 3.47
CA ILE A 215 10.96 -2.18 4.38
C ILE A 215 11.99 -1.84 5.45
N SER A 216 12.56 -2.86 6.11
CA SER A 216 13.56 -2.67 7.16
C SER A 216 14.85 -2.03 6.62
N ALA A 217 15.31 -2.40 5.42
CA ALA A 217 16.48 -1.79 4.81
C ALA A 217 16.26 -0.31 4.44
N ILE A 218 15.06 0.03 3.93
CA ILE A 218 14.65 1.40 3.64
C ILE A 218 14.63 2.25 4.92
N GLU A 219 14.04 1.73 6.00
CA GLU A 219 14.02 2.40 7.29
C GLU A 219 15.43 2.66 7.82
N PHE A 220 16.32 1.67 7.74
CA PHE A 220 17.72 1.80 8.14
C PHE A 220 18.41 2.96 7.42
N LYS A 221 18.35 2.98 6.08
CA LYS A 221 19.00 4.02 5.26
C LYS A 221 18.43 5.42 5.51
N LYS A 222 17.15 5.56 5.85
CA LYS A 222 16.59 6.85 6.25
C LYS A 222 17.15 7.38 7.57
N THR A 223 17.44 6.50 8.52
CA THR A 223 17.99 6.89 9.84
C THR A 223 19.49 7.20 9.80
N GLN A 224 20.19 6.76 8.75
CA GLN A 224 21.62 6.97 8.54
C GLN A 224 21.85 7.56 7.14
N PRO A 225 21.53 8.85 6.93
CA PRO A 225 21.68 9.52 5.64
C PRO A 225 23.14 9.67 5.20
#